data_AF-A0A924D446-F1
#
_entry.id   AF-A0A924D446-F1
#
_cell.length_a   1.000
_cell.length_b   1.000
_cell.length_c   1.000
_cell.angle_alpha   90.00
_cell.angle_beta   90.00
_cell.angle_gamma   90.00
#
_symmetry.space_group_name_H-M   'P 1'
#
loop_
_entity.id
_entity.type
_entity.pdbx_description
1 polymer ?
#
loop_
_entity_poly.entity_id
_entity_poly.type
_entity_poly.pdbx_seq_one_letter_code
_entity_poly.pdbx_strand_id
1 'polypeptide(L)'
;LKQQKTGKLVAIPLLPEALEIIESGLPYKISLARYNEYIKDVCCKAEINEMITGRIKETSRNATTIETKPKYKFITSHVSRRSFATNFYGRIPTPVLMNITAHGSERTFLSYIGKTTYDNAFQMLEYFSKLVPKEKTPPQMELIRNIN
;
A
#
# COMPACT_ATOMS: atom_id res chain seq x y z
N LEU A 1 -9.65 -3.80 16.97
CA LEU A 1 -8.35 -3.36 17.54
C LEU A 1 -8.52 -1.98 18.18
N LYS A 2 -7.85 -1.68 19.30
CA LYS A 2 -7.87 -0.35 19.93
C LYS A 2 -6.56 0.38 19.65
N GLN A 3 -6.63 1.57 19.08
CA GLN A 3 -5.42 2.36 18.82
C GLN A 3 -4.81 2.85 20.13
N GLN A 4 -3.49 2.64 20.32
CA GLN A 4 -2.82 3.02 21.56
C GLN A 4 -2.82 4.53 21.81
N LYS A 5 -2.65 5.36 20.78
CA LYS A 5 -2.51 6.82 20.92
C LYS A 5 -3.83 7.56 21.12
N THR A 6 -4.87 7.22 20.36
CA THR A 6 -6.17 7.92 20.40
C THR A 6 -7.28 7.12 21.06
N GLY A 7 -7.06 5.84 21.39
CA GLY A 7 -8.10 4.97 21.95
C GLY A 7 -9.20 4.56 20.96
N LYS A 8 -9.15 5.03 19.70
CA LYS A 8 -10.16 4.74 18.68
C LYS A 8 -10.20 3.24 18.37
N LEU A 9 -11.41 2.70 18.29
CA LEU A 9 -11.64 1.34 17.79
C LEU A 9 -11.54 1.33 16.27
N VAL A 10 -10.73 0.42 15.76
CA VAL A 10 -10.53 0.18 14.33
C VAL A 10 -10.79 -1.29 14.06
N ALA A 11 -11.69 -1.57 13.12
CA ALA A 11 -11.90 -2.87 12.52
C ALA A 11 -11.16 -2.90 11.18
N ILE A 12 -10.27 -3.89 10.99
CA ILE A 12 -9.49 -4.05 9.77
C ILE A 12 -9.84 -5.43 9.23
N PRO A 13 -10.50 -5.54 8.06
CA PRO A 13 -10.72 -6.83 7.44
C PRO A 13 -9.36 -7.43 7.03
N LEU A 14 -9.19 -8.73 7.27
CA LEU A 14 -8.00 -9.46 6.87
C LEU A 14 -8.23 -10.08 5.50
N LEU A 15 -7.16 -10.10 4.70
CA LEU A 15 -7.15 -10.88 3.47
C LEU A 15 -7.11 -12.38 3.83
N PRO A 16 -7.64 -13.28 2.97
CA PRO A 16 -7.64 -14.72 3.22
C PRO A 16 -6.25 -15.26 3.59
N GLU A 17 -5.20 -14.79 2.92
CA GLU A 17 -3.81 -15.19 3.15
C GLU A 17 -3.31 -14.75 4.53
N ALA A 18 -3.74 -13.57 5.00
CA ALA A 18 -3.41 -13.09 6.33
C ALA A 18 -4.12 -13.89 7.42
N LEU A 19 -5.33 -14.38 7.14
CA LEU A 19 -6.09 -15.23 8.05
C LEU A 19 -5.41 -16.60 8.21
N GLU A 20 -5.00 -17.23 7.10
CA GLU A 20 -4.27 -18.51 7.10
C GLU A 20 -2.97 -18.44 7.92
N ILE A 21 -2.21 -17.35 7.79
CA ILE A 21 -0.99 -17.12 8.60
C ILE A 21 -1.31 -17.00 10.09
N ILE A 22 -2.43 -16.37 10.45
CA ILE A 22 -2.83 -16.24 11.86
C ILE A 22 -3.30 -17.58 12.42
N GLU A 23 -4.06 -18.34 11.64
CA GLU A 23 -4.59 -19.66 12.03
C GLU A 23 -3.49 -20.71 12.16
N SER A 24 -2.44 -20.64 11.33
CA SER A 24 -1.24 -21.48 11.44
C SER A 24 -0.35 -21.16 12.64
N GLY A 25 -0.63 -20.07 13.36
CA GLY A 25 0.02 -19.69 14.61
C GLY A 25 0.94 -18.47 14.48
N LEU A 26 0.70 -17.46 15.31
CA LEU A 26 1.54 -16.27 15.36
C LEU A 26 2.91 -16.58 16.01
N PRO A 27 4.00 -16.01 15.48
CA PRO A 27 5.30 -16.12 16.12
C PRO A 27 5.31 -15.45 17.50
N TYR A 28 6.27 -15.83 18.34
CA TYR A 28 6.48 -15.17 19.63
C TYR A 28 6.74 -13.67 19.44
N LYS A 29 6.38 -12.87 20.46
CA LYS A 29 6.55 -11.43 20.40
C LYS A 29 8.03 -11.06 20.36
N ILE A 30 8.39 -10.25 19.37
CA ILE A 30 9.73 -9.68 19.21
C ILE A 30 9.71 -8.16 19.40
N SER A 31 10.87 -7.58 19.72
CA SER A 31 11.01 -6.12 19.76
C SER A 31 10.92 -5.51 18.35
N LEU A 32 10.55 -4.23 18.28
CA LEU A 32 10.51 -3.51 17.00
C LEU A 32 11.89 -3.46 16.32
N ALA A 33 12.97 -3.39 17.10
CA ALA A 33 14.33 -3.45 16.59
C ALA A 33 14.59 -4.79 15.88
N ARG A 34 14.24 -5.91 16.51
CA ARG A 34 14.37 -7.25 15.92
C ARG A 34 13.50 -7.44 14.69
N TYR A 35 12.25 -6.96 14.72
CA TYR A 35 11.39 -6.96 13.53
C TYR A 35 12.06 -6.23 12.35
N ASN A 36 12.64 -5.05 12.61
CA ASN A 36 13.32 -4.27 11.59
C ASN A 36 14.61 -4.91 11.07
N GLU A 37 15.23 -5.81 11.84
CA GLU A 37 16.34 -6.63 11.35
C GLU A 37 15.80 -7.73 10.43
N TYR A 38 14.84 -8.53 10.91
CA TYR A 38 14.31 -9.67 10.16
C TYR A 38 13.62 -9.29 8.86
N ILE A 39 12.87 -8.18 8.82
CA ILE A 39 12.21 -7.74 7.58
C ILE A 39 13.23 -7.38 6.48
N LYS A 40 14.43 -6.90 6.85
CA LYS A 40 15.49 -6.61 5.89
C LYS A 40 16.04 -7.90 5.29
N ASP A 41 16.20 -8.93 6.12
CA ASP A 41 16.66 -10.25 5.66
C ASP A 41 15.62 -10.90 4.74
N VAL A 42 14.33 -10.82 5.09
CA VAL A 42 13.23 -11.29 4.24
C VAL A 42 13.24 -10.56 2.89
N CYS A 43 13.34 -9.23 2.89
CA CYS A 43 13.37 -8.47 1.64
C CYS A 43 14.64 -8.69 0.81
N CYS A 44 15.77 -8.98 1.45
CA CYS A 44 17.01 -9.37 0.76
C CYS A 44 16.83 -10.71 0.03
N LYS A 45 16.24 -11.70 0.71
CA LYS A 45 15.90 -13.02 0.13
C LYS A 45 14.86 -12.94 -0.98
N ALA A 46 13.95 -11.96 -0.89
CA ALA A 46 12.98 -11.64 -1.93
C ALA A 46 13.55 -10.74 -3.05
N GLU A 47 14.88 -10.59 -3.11
CA GLU A 47 15.60 -9.88 -4.18
C GLU A 47 15.26 -8.37 -4.30
N ILE A 48 14.82 -7.73 -3.22
CA ILE A 48 14.55 -6.29 -3.17
C ILE A 48 15.88 -5.52 -2.98
N ASN A 49 16.78 -5.68 -3.95
CA ASN A 49 18.20 -5.31 -3.87
C ASN A 49 18.59 -4.10 -4.71
N GLU A 50 17.63 -3.44 -5.38
CA GLU A 50 17.84 -2.20 -6.14
C GLU A 50 18.67 -1.19 -5.35
N MET A 51 19.76 -0.68 -5.93
CA MET A 51 20.60 0.32 -5.27
C MET A 51 19.89 1.66 -5.26
N ILE A 52 19.60 2.18 -4.06
CA ILE A 52 18.92 3.47 -3.89
C ILE A 52 19.76 4.38 -2.99
N THR A 53 19.66 5.69 -3.25
CA THR A 53 20.25 6.72 -2.41
C THR A 53 19.22 7.21 -1.41
N GLY A 54 19.51 7.06 -0.12
CA GLY A 54 18.56 7.40 0.94
C GLY A 54 19.25 7.93 2.19
N ARG A 55 18.44 8.52 3.07
CA ARG A 55 18.90 8.98 4.39
C ARG A 55 18.91 7.84 5.39
N ILE A 56 20.03 7.65 6.09
CA ILE A 56 20.19 6.67 7.16
C ILE A 56 20.57 7.42 8.44
N LYS A 57 19.96 7.04 9.57
CA LYS A 57 20.39 7.53 10.88
C LYS A 57 21.62 6.75 11.31
N GLU A 58 22.73 7.47 11.50
CA GLU A 58 23.95 6.92 12.03
C GLU A 58 23.78 6.66 13.54
N THR A 59 23.94 5.40 13.95
CA THR A 59 23.72 4.98 15.35
C THR A 59 24.73 5.58 16.32
N SER A 60 25.92 5.96 15.84
CA SER A 60 27.03 6.43 16.67
C SER A 60 27.01 7.93 16.97
N ARG A 61 26.43 8.76 16.09
CA ARG A 61 26.55 10.23 16.17
C ARG A 61 25.23 11.00 16.14
N ASN A 62 24.08 10.31 16.11
CA ASN A 62 22.77 10.92 15.86
C ASN A 62 22.72 11.77 14.56
N ALA A 63 23.69 11.59 13.67
CA ALA A 63 23.74 12.26 12.38
C ALA A 63 22.89 11.50 11.36
N THR A 64 22.34 12.22 10.38
CA THR A 64 21.68 11.59 9.23
C THR A 64 22.61 11.70 8.04
N THR A 65 23.11 10.57 7.55
CA THR A 65 23.96 10.49 6.36
C THR A 65 23.12 10.17 5.14
N ILE A 66 23.58 10.59 3.97
CA ILE A 66 23.03 10.16 2.67
C ILE A 66 23.95 9.06 2.17
N GLU A 67 23.39 7.87 1.94
CA GLU A 67 24.13 6.70 1.52
C GLU A 67 23.41 5.97 0.39
N THR A 68 24.21 5.36 -0.51
CA THR A 68 23.70 4.49 -1.57
C THR A 68 23.85 3.04 -1.15
N LYS A 69 22.73 2.35 -0.92
CA LYS A 69 22.69 0.95 -0.44
C LYS A 69 21.57 0.18 -1.14
N PRO A 70 21.57 -1.15 -1.07
CA PRO A 70 20.43 -1.94 -1.53
C PRO A 70 19.14 -1.54 -0.80
N LYS A 71 18.02 -1.48 -1.52
CA LYS A 71 16.71 -1.03 -1.05
C LYS A 71 16.25 -1.71 0.23
N TYR A 72 16.48 -3.02 0.37
CA TYR A 72 16.15 -3.75 1.60
C TYR A 72 16.80 -3.14 2.86
N LYS A 73 17.97 -2.49 2.77
CA LYS A 73 18.63 -1.88 3.94
C LYS A 73 17.85 -0.70 4.53
N PHE A 74 16.98 -0.07 3.73
CA PHE A 74 16.14 1.06 4.12
C PHE A 74 14.75 0.62 4.61
N ILE A 75 14.41 -0.67 4.52
CA ILE A 75 13.10 -1.18 4.90
C ILE A 75 12.98 -1.26 6.43
N THR A 76 11.82 -0.83 6.92
CA THR A 76 11.40 -0.89 8.33
C THR A 76 9.91 -1.18 8.39
N SER A 77 9.37 -1.43 9.58
CA SER A 77 7.92 -1.59 9.79
C SER A 77 7.08 -0.45 9.21
N HIS A 78 7.61 0.78 9.22
CA HIS A 78 6.94 1.94 8.64
C HIS A 78 6.76 1.78 7.12
N VAL A 79 7.75 1.21 6.43
CA VAL A 79 7.68 0.94 4.99
C VAL A 79 6.60 -0.09 4.68
N SER A 80 6.42 -1.12 5.51
CA SER A 80 5.36 -2.12 5.34
C SER A 80 3.96 -1.47 5.34
N ARG A 81 3.67 -0.61 6.33
CA ARG A 81 2.38 0.11 6.39
C ARG A 81 2.22 1.08 5.23
N ARG A 82 3.29 1.79 4.85
CA ARG A 82 3.27 2.75 3.74
C ARG A 82 3.00 2.05 2.41
N SER A 83 3.67 0.92 2.16
CA SER A 83 3.48 0.09 0.98
C SER A 83 2.04 -0.43 0.88
N PHE A 84 1.46 -0.91 1.99
CA PHE A 84 0.03 -1.25 2.04
C PHE A 84 -0.83 -0.08 1.58
N ALA A 85 -0.67 1.10 2.19
CA ALA A 85 -1.47 2.28 1.85
C ALA A 85 -1.31 2.71 0.38
N THR A 86 -0.08 2.74 -0.14
CA THR A 86 0.21 3.12 -1.52
C THR A 86 -0.35 2.12 -2.53
N ASN A 87 -0.25 0.81 -2.28
CA ASN A 87 -0.71 -0.22 -3.21
C ASN A 87 -2.24 -0.27 -3.36
N PHE A 88 -2.97 0.08 -2.31
CA PHE A 88 -4.44 0.11 -2.34
C PHE A 88 -5.02 1.49 -2.67
N TYR A 89 -4.20 2.54 -2.71
CA TYR A 89 -4.64 3.88 -3.08
C TYR A 89 -5.19 3.90 -4.52
N GLY A 90 -6.38 4.48 -4.71
CA GLY A 90 -7.10 4.49 -5.99
C GLY A 90 -7.93 3.24 -6.26
N ARG A 91 -7.72 2.15 -5.52
CA ARG A 91 -8.55 0.93 -5.55
C ARG A 91 -9.57 0.91 -4.42
N ILE A 92 -9.15 1.38 -3.24
CA ILE A 92 -9.99 1.52 -2.05
C ILE A 92 -10.25 3.02 -1.82
N PRO A 93 -11.48 3.41 -1.41
CA PRO A 93 -11.78 4.80 -1.08
C PRO A 93 -10.79 5.38 -0.06
N THR A 94 -10.25 6.57 -0.35
CA THR A 94 -9.27 7.27 0.50
C THR A 94 -9.70 7.36 1.97
N PRO A 95 -10.98 7.68 2.32
CA PRO A 95 -11.41 7.74 3.71
C PRO A 95 -11.28 6.41 4.47
N VAL A 96 -11.45 5.27 3.77
CA VAL A 96 -11.30 3.93 4.35
C VAL A 96 -9.84 3.65 4.66
N LEU A 97 -8.94 3.92 3.70
CA LEU A 97 -7.50 3.77 3.90
C LEU A 97 -6.98 4.67 5.02
N MET A 98 -7.44 5.92 5.08
CA MET A 98 -7.10 6.86 6.16
C MET A 98 -7.51 6.33 7.54
N ASN A 99 -8.72 5.76 7.66
CA ASN A 99 -9.21 5.22 8.92
C ASN A 99 -8.33 4.04 9.40
N ILE A 100 -8.05 3.09 8.50
CA ILE A 100 -7.23 1.91 8.79
C ILE A 100 -5.79 2.30 9.14
N THR A 101 -5.23 3.28 8.43
CA THR A 101 -3.84 3.73 8.61
C THR A 101 -3.68 4.83 9.67
N ALA A 102 -4.78 5.24 10.31
CA ALA A 102 -4.83 6.24 11.38
C ALA A 102 -4.41 7.67 10.99
N HIS A 103 -4.73 8.11 9.77
CA HIS A 103 -4.49 9.48 9.32
C HIS A 103 -5.73 10.35 9.54
N GLY A 104 -5.56 11.47 10.26
CA GLY A 104 -6.67 12.37 10.60
C GLY A 104 -7.05 13.36 9.50
N SER A 105 -6.16 13.62 8.54
CA SER A 105 -6.44 14.50 7.40
C SER A 105 -5.93 13.88 6.10
N GLU A 106 -6.62 14.19 4.99
CA GLU A 106 -6.23 13.70 3.67
C GLU A 106 -4.87 14.24 3.25
N ARG A 107 -4.58 15.51 3.54
CA ARG A 107 -3.25 16.11 3.31
C ARG A 107 -2.14 15.30 3.97
N THR A 108 -2.30 14.91 5.24
CA THR A 108 -1.31 14.08 5.95
C THR A 108 -1.18 12.71 5.31
N PHE A 109 -2.30 12.09 4.91
CA PHE A 109 -2.29 10.79 4.26
C PHE A 109 -1.59 10.82 2.89
N LEU A 110 -1.92 11.77 2.02
CA LEU A 110 -1.32 11.91 0.69
C LEU A 110 0.19 12.19 0.79
N SER A 111 0.59 13.07 1.72
CA SER A 111 2.01 13.30 2.01
C SER A 111 2.70 12.02 2.52
N TYR A 112 2.04 11.27 3.40
CA TYR A 112 2.54 9.98 3.91
C TYR A 112 2.74 8.96 2.78
N ILE A 113 1.81 8.80 1.83
CA ILE A 113 2.00 7.89 0.69
C ILE A 113 2.84 8.48 -0.45
N GLY A 114 3.28 9.74 -0.32
CA GLY A 114 4.14 10.42 -1.30
C GLY A 114 3.45 10.80 -2.59
N LYS A 115 2.14 11.06 -2.56
CA LYS A 115 1.37 11.44 -3.75
C LYS A 115 1.55 12.92 -4.09
N THR A 116 1.71 13.20 -5.37
CA THR A 116 1.88 14.53 -5.94
C THR A 116 0.65 14.95 -6.73
N THR A 117 0.58 16.22 -7.15
CA THR A 117 -0.46 16.71 -8.05
C THR A 117 -0.49 15.96 -9.38
N TYR A 118 0.67 15.50 -9.87
CA TYR A 118 0.76 14.70 -11.09
C TYR A 118 0.08 13.34 -10.93
N ASP A 119 0.26 12.66 -9.79
CA ASP A 119 -0.44 11.40 -9.51
C ASP A 119 -1.95 11.55 -9.58
N ASN A 120 -2.49 12.67 -9.09
CA ASN A 120 -3.92 12.95 -9.15
C ASN A 120 -4.41 13.12 -10.59
N ALA A 121 -3.61 13.74 -11.46
CA ALA A 121 -3.93 13.90 -12.87
C ALA A 121 -3.98 12.55 -13.60
N PHE A 122 -3.00 11.66 -13.35
CA PHE A 122 -3.02 10.29 -13.88
C PHE A 122 -4.25 9.52 -13.40
N GLN A 123 -4.59 9.66 -12.12
CA GLN A 123 -5.77 9.00 -11.57
C GLN A 123 -7.07 9.55 -12.17
N MET A 124 -7.13 10.84 -12.48
CA MET A 124 -8.25 11.45 -13.21
C MET A 124 -8.39 10.86 -14.61
N LEU A 125 -7.28 10.64 -15.33
CA LEU A 125 -7.29 10.00 -16.64
C LEU A 125 -7.84 8.57 -16.58
N GLU A 126 -7.48 7.80 -15.55
CA GLU A 126 -8.05 6.47 -15.32
C GLU A 126 -9.56 6.52 -15.07
N TYR A 127 -10.03 7.49 -14.27
CA TYR A 127 -11.46 7.68 -14.04
C TYR A 127 -12.21 8.04 -15.31
N PHE A 128 -11.69 8.99 -16.09
CA PHE A 128 -12.28 9.36 -17.38
C PHE A 128 -12.36 8.16 -18.33
N SER A 129 -11.32 7.34 -18.39
CA SER A 129 -11.30 6.12 -19.21
C SER A 129 -12.44 5.14 -18.82
N LYS A 130 -12.82 5.08 -17.54
CA LYS A 130 -13.95 4.25 -17.06
C LYS A 130 -15.32 4.87 -17.35
N LEU A 131 -15.38 6.17 -17.56
CA LEU A 131 -16.61 6.90 -17.90
C LEU A 131 -16.87 6.94 -19.42
N VAL A 132 -15.87 6.65 -20.26
CA VAL A 132 -16.07 6.51 -21.70
C VAL A 132 -17.09 5.39 -21.93
N PRO A 133 -18.24 5.67 -22.57
CA PRO A 133 -19.21 4.64 -22.90
C PRO A 133 -18.53 3.59 -23.76
N LYS A 134 -18.67 2.30 -23.40
CA LYS A 134 -18.35 1.22 -24.34
C LYS A 134 -19.16 1.51 -25.62
N GLU A 135 -18.49 1.55 -26.77
CA GLU A 135 -19.18 1.68 -28.05
C GLU A 135 -20.31 0.67 -28.08
N LYS A 136 -21.55 1.15 -28.28
CA LYS A 136 -22.70 0.27 -28.48
C LYS A 136 -22.42 -0.47 -29.78
N THR A 137 -21.95 -1.71 -29.69
CA THR A 137 -21.96 -2.61 -30.84
C THR A 137 -23.42 -2.68 -31.29
N PRO A 138 -23.74 -2.32 -32.54
CA PRO A 138 -25.12 -2.38 -32.99
C PRO A 138 -25.64 -3.81 -32.77
N PRO A 139 -26.83 -4.00 -32.17
CA PRO A 139 -27.35 -5.33 -31.96
C PRO A 139 -27.44 -6.03 -33.32
N GLN A 140 -26.76 -7.18 -33.45
CA GLN A 140 -26.96 -8.08 -34.59
C GLN A 140 -28.38 -8.64 -34.46
N MET A 141 -29.34 -7.97 -35.09
CA MET A 141 -30.65 -8.57 -35.32
C MET A 141 -30.53 -9.52 -36.50
N GLU A 142 -30.55 -10.83 -36.25
CA GLU A 142 -30.86 -11.80 -37.30
C GLU A 142 -32.37 -11.76 -37.56
N LEU A 143 -32.76 -11.23 -38.71
CA LEU A 143 -34.11 -11.34 -39.23
C LEU A 143 -34.37 -12.80 -39.62
N ILE A 144 -34.91 -13.60 -38.70
CA ILE A 144 -35.50 -14.90 -39.05
C ILE A 144 -36.82 -14.62 -39.79
N ARG A 145 -36.75 -14.59 -41.12
CA ARG A 145 -37.96 -14.62 -41.95
C ARG A 145 -38.53 -16.03 -41.89
N ASN A 146 -39.56 -16.24 -41.07
CA ASN A 146 -40.42 -17.42 -41.22
C ASN A 146 -41.20 -17.26 -42.53
N ILE A 147 -40.90 -18.13 -43.49
CA ILE A 147 -41.68 -18.30 -44.72
C ILE A 147 -42.34 -19.67 -44.61
N ASN A 148 -43.67 -19.65 -44.47
CA ASN A 148 -44.70 -20.71 -44.56
C ASN A 148 -44.34 -22.14 -44.13
#